data_AF-W9WJU5-F1
#
_entry.id   AF-W9WJU5-F1
#
_cell.length_a   1.000
_cell.length_b   1.000
_cell.length_c   1.000
_cell.angle_alpha   90.00
_cell.angle_beta   90.00
_cell.angle_gamma   90.00
#
_symmetry.space_group_name_H-M   'P 1'
#
loop_
_entity.id
_entity.type
_entity.pdbx_description
1 polymer ?
#
loop_
_entity_poly.entity_id
_entity_poly.type
_entity_poly.pdbx_seq_one_letter_code
_entity_poly.pdbx_strand_id
1 'polypeptide(L)'
;MSSKTTRLGLQLSQSRPTLVSSHNALFSTRRTISSAVLIPQNQHRLRAATFYPLAANPPASTTPSSFFTPSLCRTRHASTSTNPSVSAAGSPSTALDWNTFFRMRAVRRRYSLASSIITSLCSTAGALYSFSEIPALADNITKVIPTDPVIAIVIATFSSTIIGWLIGPAFGNTVWRLSHRTRLQEFNIKERGFFERIKKHRVNPSGASTNNPVPDYYGEKVGSVAGYRRWLKDQRAFNRKRGGNYPSTV
;
A
#
# COMPACT_ATOMS: atom_id res chain seq x y z
N MET A 1 -36.64 59.68 39.21
CA MET A 1 -35.81 59.96 40.41
C MET A 1 -34.86 58.79 40.61
N SER A 2 -33.56 59.09 40.67
CA SER A 2 -32.45 58.38 41.35
C SER A 2 -32.24 56.88 41.07
N SER A 3 -31.23 56.52 40.25
CA SER A 3 -29.86 56.13 40.65
C SER A 3 -29.80 54.75 41.32
N LYS A 4 -28.98 53.79 40.87
CA LYS A 4 -27.52 53.81 41.07
C LYS A 4 -26.77 52.89 40.09
N THR A 5 -25.75 53.50 39.50
CA THR A 5 -24.57 52.94 38.84
C THR A 5 -23.63 52.27 39.85
N THR A 6 -23.04 51.12 39.50
CA THR A 6 -21.74 50.71 40.07
C THR A 6 -20.83 50.15 38.98
N ARG A 7 -19.87 50.99 38.58
CA ARG A 7 -18.60 50.65 37.91
C ARG A 7 -17.56 50.43 39.01
N LEU A 8 -16.68 49.44 38.87
CA LEU A 8 -15.34 49.30 39.47
C LEU A 8 -14.80 47.97 38.92
N GLY A 9 -13.59 47.80 38.42
CA GLY A 9 -12.40 48.62 38.30
C GLY A 9 -11.31 47.72 37.71
N LEU A 10 -10.50 48.27 36.82
CA LEU A 10 -9.35 47.64 36.15
C LEU A 10 -8.29 47.16 37.14
N GLN A 11 -7.64 46.04 36.86
CA GLN A 11 -6.18 45.91 37.03
C GLN A 11 -5.60 44.97 35.95
N LEU A 12 -4.85 45.57 35.02
CA LEU A 12 -3.79 44.91 34.27
C LEU A 12 -2.69 44.53 35.26
N SER A 13 -2.16 43.31 35.18
CA SER A 13 -0.76 43.07 35.53
C SER A 13 -0.20 41.96 34.65
N GLN A 14 0.71 42.38 33.77
CA GLN A 14 1.64 41.52 33.05
C GLN A 14 2.80 41.16 33.99
N SER A 15 3.18 39.89 34.05
CA SER A 15 4.54 39.49 34.42
C SER A 15 4.94 38.16 33.75
N ARG A 16 6.20 38.15 33.30
CA ARG A 16 6.90 37.16 32.46
C ARG A 16 7.20 35.83 33.18
N PRO A 17 7.65 34.78 32.44
CA PRO A 17 7.78 33.42 32.94
C PRO A 17 9.12 33.17 33.64
N THR A 18 9.09 32.33 34.67
CA THR A 18 10.28 31.75 35.31
C THR A 18 10.40 30.27 34.96
N LEU A 19 11.58 29.92 34.43
CA LEU A 19 12.07 28.58 34.16
C LEU A 19 12.46 27.88 35.48
N VAL A 20 11.88 26.72 35.76
CA VAL A 20 12.32 25.73 36.76
C VAL A 20 11.82 24.37 36.23
N SER A 21 12.60 23.55 35.53
CA SER A 21 13.63 22.61 36.01
C SER A 21 13.22 21.84 37.27
N SER A 22 12.67 20.63 37.14
CA SER A 22 13.09 19.48 37.97
C SER A 22 12.42 18.15 37.60
N HIS A 23 13.26 17.13 37.50
CA HIS A 23 13.05 15.71 37.79
C HIS A 23 11.93 14.91 37.09
N ASN A 24 12.32 14.26 36.00
CA ASN A 24 11.68 13.03 35.53
C ASN A 24 12.02 11.88 36.49
N ALA A 25 11.00 11.36 37.18
CA ALA A 25 11.08 10.15 37.96
C ALA A 25 11.12 8.92 37.04
N LEU A 26 12.17 8.13 37.21
CA LEU A 26 12.42 6.84 36.59
C LEU A 26 11.46 5.78 37.14
N PHE A 27 10.66 5.16 36.27
CA PHE A 27 10.13 3.82 36.54
C PHE A 27 10.98 2.77 35.83
N SER A 28 11.78 2.11 36.66
CA SER A 28 12.58 0.93 36.40
C SER A 28 11.70 -0.21 35.87
N THR A 29 12.03 -0.74 34.68
CA THR A 29 11.60 -2.09 34.29
C THR A 29 12.83 -2.93 33.96
N ARG A 30 13.04 -3.89 34.85
CA ARG A 30 14.11 -4.87 34.92
C ARG A 30 13.75 -6.06 34.01
N ARG A 31 14.54 -6.35 32.98
CA ARG A 31 14.67 -7.71 32.42
C ARG A 31 16.13 -8.00 32.08
N THR A 32 16.66 -8.89 32.89
CA THR A 32 17.98 -9.50 32.91
C THR A 32 18.20 -10.36 31.66
N ILE A 33 19.30 -10.07 30.96
CA ILE A 33 19.92 -10.95 29.97
C ILE A 33 21.00 -11.74 30.71
N SER A 34 20.85 -13.06 30.76
CA SER A 34 21.88 -13.96 31.30
C SER A 34 22.72 -14.51 30.15
N SER A 35 24.03 -14.32 30.28
CA SER A 35 25.06 -14.83 29.38
C SER A 35 25.79 -16.01 30.03
N ALA A 36 26.46 -16.78 29.16
CA ALA A 36 27.64 -17.63 29.38
C ALA A 36 27.41 -19.14 29.62
N VAL A 37 27.87 -19.94 28.65
CA VAL A 37 28.77 -21.09 28.88
C VAL A 37 29.81 -21.13 27.72
N LEU A 38 31.03 -21.51 28.08
CA LEU A 38 32.33 -21.40 27.40
C LEU A 38 32.75 -22.67 26.61
N ILE A 39 33.49 -22.46 25.49
CA ILE A 39 34.77 -23.13 25.05
C ILE A 39 34.71 -24.63 24.59
N PRO A 40 35.58 -25.18 23.67
CA PRO A 40 36.90 -24.70 23.17
C PRO A 40 37.20 -24.73 21.64
N GLN A 41 38.23 -23.94 21.32
CA GLN A 41 39.38 -24.14 20.41
C GLN A 41 39.28 -25.06 19.18
N ASN A 42 39.67 -24.51 18.01
CA ASN A 42 40.85 -25.05 17.33
C ASN A 42 41.59 -23.97 16.50
N GLN A 43 42.90 -23.89 16.71
CA GLN A 43 43.82 -22.98 16.04
C GLN A 43 44.39 -23.67 14.79
N HIS A 44 44.49 -22.97 13.66
CA HIS A 44 45.58 -23.24 12.71
C HIS A 44 46.04 -21.98 11.96
N ARG A 45 47.27 -21.59 12.31
CA ARG A 45 48.37 -21.04 11.49
C ARG A 45 48.19 -19.73 10.71
N LEU A 46 48.92 -18.75 11.24
CA LEU A 46 49.46 -17.56 10.60
C LEU A 46 50.35 -17.90 9.38
N ARG A 47 50.24 -17.11 8.31
CA ARG A 47 51.31 -16.91 7.33
C ARG A 47 51.61 -15.42 7.20
N ALA A 48 52.89 -15.10 7.33
CA ALA A 48 53.45 -13.77 7.49
C ALA A 48 53.74 -13.04 6.16
N ALA A 49 53.81 -11.71 6.28
CA ALA A 49 54.56 -10.69 5.51
C ALA A 49 54.23 -10.56 3.99
N THR A 50 54.20 -9.36 3.39
CA THR A 50 55.23 -8.32 3.44
C THR A 50 54.64 -6.94 3.07
N PHE A 51 55.06 -5.90 3.79
CA PHE A 51 54.84 -4.48 3.47
C PHE A 51 55.83 -4.01 2.42
N TYR A 52 55.39 -3.15 1.48
CA TYR A 52 56.29 -2.22 0.79
C TYR A 52 55.63 -0.82 0.65
N PRO A 53 56.44 0.26 0.62
CA PRO A 53 56.05 1.59 1.09
C PRO A 53 55.69 2.60 -0.02
N LEU A 54 55.16 3.74 0.45
CA LEU A 54 54.90 5.02 -0.22
C LEU A 54 56.13 5.62 -0.95
N ALA A 55 55.89 6.22 -2.13
CA ALA A 55 56.56 7.40 -2.71
C ALA A 55 55.78 7.79 -3.98
N ALA A 56 55.69 9.01 -4.52
CA ALA A 56 55.84 10.41 -4.12
C ALA A 56 55.16 11.20 -5.27
N ASN A 57 54.50 12.32 -4.97
CA ASN A 57 53.88 13.29 -5.93
C ASN A 57 54.93 14.35 -6.36
N PRO A 58 54.68 15.44 -7.17
CA PRO A 58 53.66 15.84 -8.19
C PRO A 58 54.37 16.55 -9.42
N PRO A 59 53.91 17.63 -10.14
CA PRO A 59 52.61 18.32 -10.28
C PRO A 59 52.17 18.73 -11.72
N ALA A 60 51.00 19.39 -11.76
CA ALA A 60 50.56 20.47 -12.69
C ALA A 60 49.57 20.11 -13.81
N SER A 61 48.32 20.55 -13.67
CA SER A 61 47.80 21.69 -14.44
C SER A 61 46.37 22.05 -14.02
N THR A 62 46.22 23.31 -13.65
CA THR A 62 45.00 24.03 -13.25
C THR A 62 44.24 24.47 -14.50
N THR A 63 42.91 24.40 -14.50
CA THR A 63 41.93 25.46 -14.93
C THR A 63 40.51 24.90 -15.10
N PRO A 64 39.45 25.74 -15.03
CA PRO A 64 38.30 25.47 -14.17
C PRO A 64 36.96 25.23 -14.89
N SER A 65 36.00 24.77 -14.08
CA SER A 65 34.55 25.06 -14.09
C SER A 65 33.88 25.41 -15.43
N SER A 66 32.93 24.57 -15.84
CA SER A 66 31.68 25.08 -16.41
C SER A 66 30.48 24.41 -15.77
N PHE A 67 29.58 25.28 -15.39
CA PHE A 67 28.32 25.08 -14.73
C PHE A 67 27.21 24.80 -15.76
N PHE A 68 26.17 24.08 -15.32
CA PHE A 68 24.79 24.12 -15.81
C PHE A 68 24.50 23.80 -17.30
N THR A 69 23.89 22.63 -17.55
CA THR A 69 22.45 22.52 -17.89
C THR A 69 22.02 21.04 -17.94
N PRO A 70 20.87 20.66 -17.34
CA PRO A 70 20.38 19.29 -17.35
C PRO A 70 19.82 18.93 -18.73
N SER A 71 20.09 17.69 -19.10
CA SER A 71 19.53 16.95 -20.22
C SER A 71 18.05 17.24 -20.45
N LEU A 72 17.73 17.67 -21.67
CA LEU A 72 16.37 17.67 -22.20
C LEU A 72 15.76 16.28 -21.97
N CYS A 73 14.79 16.21 -21.06
CA CYS A 73 13.89 15.08 -20.93
C CYS A 73 13.16 14.90 -22.26
N ARG A 74 13.74 14.08 -23.15
CA ARG A 74 13.07 13.60 -24.35
C ARG A 74 12.02 12.60 -23.92
N THR A 75 10.84 13.12 -23.57
CA THR A 75 9.60 12.35 -23.46
C THR A 75 9.30 11.74 -24.84
N ARG A 76 9.76 10.51 -25.07
CA ARG A 76 9.22 9.70 -26.17
C ARG A 76 7.80 9.31 -25.80
N HIS A 77 6.84 10.10 -26.25
CA HIS A 77 5.46 9.66 -26.43
C HIS A 77 5.47 8.59 -27.53
N ALA A 78 5.60 7.33 -27.14
CA ALA A 78 5.31 6.21 -28.03
C ALA A 78 3.78 6.10 -28.16
N SER A 79 3.20 6.95 -28.99
CA SER A 79 1.83 6.83 -29.48
C SER A 79 1.76 5.60 -30.38
N THR A 80 1.65 4.41 -29.77
CA THR A 80 1.18 3.26 -30.52
C THR A 80 -0.32 3.47 -30.69
N SER A 81 -0.70 4.10 -31.79
CA SER A 81 -2.07 4.03 -32.30
C SER A 81 -2.35 2.56 -32.58
N THR A 82 -2.90 1.86 -31.59
CA THR A 82 -3.59 0.60 -31.86
C THR A 82 -4.85 0.97 -32.59
N ASN A 83 -4.77 0.93 -33.92
CA ASN A 83 -5.95 0.79 -34.76
C ASN A 83 -6.88 -0.24 -34.10
N PRO A 84 -8.19 0.03 -33.98
CA PRO A 84 -9.12 -1.01 -33.60
C PRO A 84 -9.11 -2.00 -34.77
N SER A 85 -8.28 -3.04 -34.67
CA SER A 85 -8.44 -4.22 -35.49
C SER A 85 -9.83 -4.75 -35.16
N VAL A 86 -10.76 -4.43 -36.05
CA VAL A 86 -12.01 -5.15 -36.28
C VAL A 86 -11.76 -6.63 -36.04
N SER A 87 -12.10 -7.09 -34.83
CA SER A 87 -12.14 -8.50 -34.53
C SER A 87 -13.23 -9.09 -35.40
N ALA A 88 -12.77 -9.88 -36.37
CA ALA A 88 -13.54 -10.62 -37.33
C ALA A 88 -14.85 -11.17 -36.75
N ALA A 89 -15.92 -10.95 -37.50
CA ALA A 89 -17.09 -11.80 -37.46
C ALA A 89 -16.64 -13.24 -37.73
N GLY A 90 -16.76 -14.10 -36.72
CA GLY A 90 -16.38 -15.51 -36.82
C GLY A 90 -16.89 -16.27 -35.61
N SER A 91 -18.15 -16.70 -35.69
CA SER A 91 -18.83 -17.73 -34.87
C SER A 91 -18.81 -17.55 -33.34
N PRO A 92 -19.91 -17.80 -32.61
CA PRO A 92 -19.93 -17.69 -31.16
C PRO A 92 -19.14 -18.86 -30.55
N SER A 93 -17.81 -18.74 -30.49
CA SER A 93 -17.03 -19.59 -29.61
C SER A 93 -17.42 -19.24 -28.18
N THR A 94 -18.02 -20.21 -27.48
CA THR A 94 -18.41 -20.21 -26.06
C THR A 94 -17.22 -20.02 -25.10
N ALA A 95 -16.08 -19.50 -25.59
CA ALA A 95 -14.83 -19.34 -24.87
C ALA A 95 -14.50 -17.85 -24.73
N LEU A 96 -14.88 -17.26 -23.59
CA LEU A 96 -14.53 -15.91 -23.14
C LEU A 96 -13.13 -15.41 -23.58
N ASP A 97 -12.94 -14.32 -24.34
CA ASP A 97 -11.59 -13.83 -24.71
C ASP A 97 -10.69 -13.44 -23.49
N TRP A 98 -9.36 -13.50 -23.65
CA TRP A 98 -8.37 -13.10 -22.62
C TRP A 98 -8.47 -11.63 -22.20
N ASN A 99 -8.68 -10.70 -23.13
CA ASN A 99 -8.81 -9.29 -22.78
C ASN A 99 -10.10 -9.06 -21.98
N THR A 100 -11.18 -9.74 -22.39
CA THR A 100 -12.45 -9.71 -21.69
C THR A 100 -12.33 -10.32 -20.29
N PHE A 101 -11.63 -11.46 -20.14
CA PHE A 101 -11.33 -12.08 -18.85
C PHE A 101 -10.65 -11.11 -17.88
N PHE A 102 -9.56 -10.47 -18.32
CA PHE A 102 -8.83 -9.52 -17.47
C PHE A 102 -9.67 -8.30 -17.11
N ARG A 103 -10.49 -7.79 -18.04
CA ARG A 103 -11.45 -6.71 -17.76
C ARG A 103 -12.45 -7.13 -16.70
N MET A 104 -13.05 -8.32 -16.79
CA MET A 104 -14.01 -8.81 -15.80
C MET A 104 -13.36 -8.98 -14.41
N ARG A 105 -12.11 -9.44 -14.33
CA ARG A 105 -11.35 -9.51 -13.09
C ARG A 105 -11.08 -8.13 -12.47
N ALA A 106 -10.72 -7.14 -13.29
CA ALA A 106 -10.54 -5.76 -12.85
C ALA A 106 -11.85 -5.15 -12.36
N VAL A 107 -12.95 -5.40 -13.08
CA VAL A 107 -14.29 -4.94 -12.73
C VAL A 107 -14.73 -5.55 -11.39
N ARG A 108 -14.54 -6.86 -11.14
CA ARG A 108 -14.87 -7.49 -9.86
C ARG A 108 -14.27 -6.75 -8.65
N ARG A 109 -13.00 -6.33 -8.73
CA ARG A 109 -12.34 -5.55 -7.67
C ARG A 109 -12.96 -4.17 -7.49
N ARG A 110 -13.32 -3.50 -8.59
CA ARG A 110 -13.99 -2.18 -8.54
C ARG A 110 -15.37 -2.26 -7.92
N TYR A 111 -16.12 -3.32 -8.17
CA TYR A 111 -17.43 -3.54 -7.54
C TYR A 111 -17.32 -3.62 -6.02
N SER A 112 -16.34 -4.34 -5.48
CA SER A 112 -16.13 -4.43 -4.02
C SER A 112 -15.70 -3.10 -3.38
N LEU A 113 -14.93 -2.27 -4.08
CA LEU A 113 -14.54 -0.94 -3.59
C LEU A 113 -15.68 0.07 -3.71
N ALA A 114 -16.43 0.05 -4.82
CA ALA A 114 -17.58 0.92 -5.01
C ALA A 114 -18.68 0.59 -3.99
N SER A 115 -18.93 -0.70 -3.76
CA SER A 115 -19.96 -1.13 -2.81
C SER A 115 -19.62 -0.81 -1.36
N SER A 116 -18.33 -0.82 -0.96
CA SER A 116 -17.95 -0.40 0.40
C SER A 116 -18.20 1.08 0.63
N ILE A 117 -17.90 1.92 -0.35
CA ILE A 117 -18.18 3.38 -0.29
C ILE A 117 -19.69 3.63 -0.28
N ILE A 118 -20.45 2.96 -1.15
CA ILE A 118 -21.91 3.15 -1.23
C ILE A 118 -22.59 2.65 0.05
N THR A 119 -22.19 1.48 0.57
CA THR A 119 -22.78 0.91 1.78
C THR A 119 -22.40 1.70 3.02
N SER A 120 -21.17 2.24 3.10
CA SER A 120 -20.81 3.14 4.20
C SER A 120 -21.66 4.40 4.17
N LEU A 121 -21.80 5.06 3.00
CA LEU A 121 -22.65 6.25 2.86
C LEU A 121 -24.12 5.96 3.19
N CYS A 122 -24.65 4.84 2.70
CA CYS A 122 -26.02 4.41 2.98
C CYS A 122 -26.24 4.13 4.46
N SER A 123 -25.28 3.47 5.13
CA SER A 123 -25.35 3.18 6.57
C SER A 123 -25.24 4.45 7.41
N THR A 124 -24.37 5.40 7.04
CA THR A 124 -24.27 6.71 7.70
C THR A 124 -25.56 7.49 7.53
N ALA A 125 -26.09 7.59 6.29
CA ALA A 125 -27.34 8.29 6.01
C ALA A 125 -28.52 7.64 6.74
N GLY A 126 -28.60 6.31 6.75
CA GLY A 126 -29.61 5.56 7.49
C GLY A 126 -29.53 5.77 9.00
N ALA A 127 -28.32 5.84 9.57
CA ALA A 127 -28.13 6.15 10.99
C ALA A 127 -28.59 7.57 11.34
N LEU A 128 -28.15 8.57 10.55
CA LEU A 128 -28.57 9.97 10.75
C LEU A 128 -30.09 10.13 10.62
N TYR A 129 -30.68 9.49 9.61
CA TYR A 129 -32.13 9.48 9.42
C TYR A 129 -32.85 8.82 10.61
N SER A 130 -32.36 7.66 11.06
CA SER A 130 -32.94 6.95 12.21
C SER A 130 -32.84 7.76 13.51
N PHE A 131 -31.74 8.49 13.74
CA PHE A 131 -31.60 9.38 14.88
C PHE A 131 -32.51 10.61 14.80
N SER A 132 -32.84 11.08 13.59
CA SER A 132 -33.73 12.22 13.39
C SER A 132 -35.21 11.87 13.58
N GLU A 133 -35.65 10.69 13.14
CA GLU A 133 -37.06 10.28 13.24
C GLU A 133 -37.40 9.57 14.56
N ILE A 134 -36.45 8.84 15.15
CA ILE A 134 -36.70 7.97 16.31
C ILE A 134 -35.91 8.49 17.52
N PRO A 135 -36.47 9.41 18.31
CA PRO A 135 -35.78 9.95 19.50
C PRO A 135 -35.48 8.87 20.54
N ALA A 136 -36.30 7.82 20.60
CA ALA A 136 -36.06 6.68 21.50
C ALA A 136 -34.72 5.96 21.20
N LEU A 137 -34.23 5.94 19.96
CA LEU A 137 -32.92 5.36 19.65
C LEU A 137 -31.79 6.22 20.19
N ALA A 138 -31.90 7.55 20.07
CA ALA A 138 -30.92 8.48 20.61
C ALA A 138 -30.81 8.36 22.14
N ASP A 139 -31.95 8.26 22.84
CA ASP A 139 -32.00 8.09 24.30
C ASP A 139 -31.39 6.75 24.77
N ASN A 140 -31.48 5.69 23.97
CA ASN A 140 -30.84 4.42 24.30
C ASN A 140 -29.31 4.50 24.12
N ILE A 141 -28.83 5.22 23.11
CA ILE A 141 -27.39 5.41 22.88
C ILE A 141 -26.76 6.22 24.01
N THR A 142 -27.43 7.27 24.51
CA THR A 142 -26.93 8.08 25.64
C THR A 142 -26.93 7.33 26.97
N LYS A 143 -27.81 6.33 27.14
CA LYS A 143 -27.77 5.43 28.31
C LYS A 143 -26.58 4.48 28.27
N VAL A 144 -26.21 3.99 27.08
CA VAL A 144 -25.07 3.06 26.90
C VAL A 144 -23.74 3.79 26.96
N ILE A 145 -23.67 4.99 26.39
CA ILE A 145 -22.51 5.85 26.38
C ILE A 145 -22.84 7.07 27.23
N PRO A 146 -22.48 7.08 28.54
CA PRO A 146 -22.78 8.18 29.47
C PRO A 146 -21.87 9.39 29.23
N THR A 147 -21.76 9.84 27.99
CA THR A 147 -21.11 11.09 27.56
C THR A 147 -22.17 12.10 27.13
N ASP A 148 -21.74 13.29 26.72
CA ASP A 148 -22.62 14.26 26.04
C ASP A 148 -23.39 13.61 24.87
N PRO A 149 -24.71 13.83 24.73
CA PRO A 149 -25.52 13.39 23.59
C PRO A 149 -24.90 13.65 22.22
N VAL A 150 -24.24 14.81 22.02
CA VAL A 150 -23.61 15.14 20.73
C VAL A 150 -22.46 14.17 20.44
N ILE A 151 -21.61 13.90 21.44
CA ILE A 151 -20.47 12.99 21.30
C ILE A 151 -20.97 11.56 21.09
N ALA A 152 -22.02 11.15 21.82
CA ALA A 152 -22.59 9.81 21.72
C ALA A 152 -23.15 9.53 20.31
N ILE A 153 -23.89 10.49 19.72
CA ILE A 153 -24.42 10.37 18.36
C ILE A 153 -23.29 10.32 17.32
N VAL A 154 -22.24 11.13 17.50
CA VAL A 154 -21.07 11.12 16.60
C VAL A 154 -20.40 9.74 16.64
N ILE A 155 -20.12 9.20 17.83
CA ILE A 155 -19.55 7.86 17.99
C ILE A 155 -20.44 6.81 17.34
N ALA A 156 -21.75 6.85 17.61
CA ALA A 156 -22.70 5.90 17.02
C ALA A 156 -22.74 5.99 15.48
N THR A 157 -22.66 7.20 14.93
CA THR A 157 -22.62 7.45 13.48
C THR A 157 -21.32 6.90 12.88
N PHE A 158 -20.18 7.11 13.53
CA PHE A 158 -18.91 6.53 13.11
C PHE A 158 -18.96 4.99 13.16
N SER A 159 -19.50 4.41 14.24
CA SER A 159 -19.69 2.96 14.34
C SER A 159 -20.57 2.42 13.20
N SER A 160 -21.71 3.05 12.91
CA SER A 160 -22.55 2.68 11.77
C SER A 160 -21.80 2.76 10.44
N THR A 161 -21.01 3.82 10.23
CA THR A 161 -20.22 4.01 9.01
C THR A 161 -19.20 2.88 8.83
N ILE A 162 -18.49 2.51 9.90
CA ILE A 162 -17.50 1.41 9.89
C ILE A 162 -18.18 0.07 9.60
N ILE A 163 -19.34 -0.18 10.22
CA ILE A 163 -20.12 -1.40 9.99
C ILE A 163 -20.58 -1.48 8.53
N GLY A 164 -21.14 -0.38 7.99
CA GLY A 164 -21.56 -0.30 6.59
C GLY A 164 -20.40 -0.50 5.61
N TRP A 165 -19.24 0.08 5.91
CA TRP A 165 -18.03 -0.12 5.10
C TRP A 165 -17.57 -1.58 5.09
N LEU A 166 -17.67 -2.30 6.21
CA LEU A 166 -17.25 -3.68 6.35
C LEU A 166 -18.18 -4.67 5.62
N ILE A 167 -19.48 -4.39 5.60
CA ILE A 167 -20.50 -5.20 4.90
C ILE A 167 -20.40 -5.01 3.37
N GLY A 168 -19.98 -3.83 2.92
CA GLY A 168 -20.01 -3.46 1.51
C GLY A 168 -19.28 -4.41 0.55
N PRO A 169 -18.05 -4.89 0.80
CA PRO A 169 -17.36 -5.80 -0.13
C PRO A 169 -18.08 -7.13 -0.38
N ALA A 170 -18.72 -7.68 0.66
CA ALA A 170 -19.53 -8.89 0.53
C ALA A 170 -20.75 -8.63 -0.36
N PHE A 171 -21.45 -7.53 -0.13
CA PHE A 171 -22.58 -7.08 -0.95
C PHE A 171 -22.19 -6.78 -2.41
N GLY A 172 -21.05 -6.12 -2.64
CA GLY A 172 -20.57 -5.86 -4.00
C GLY A 172 -20.22 -7.13 -4.77
N ASN A 173 -19.66 -8.13 -4.08
CA ASN A 173 -19.32 -9.40 -4.70
C ASN A 173 -20.58 -10.23 -5.04
N THR A 174 -21.65 -10.16 -4.24
CA THR A 174 -22.93 -10.81 -4.59
C THR A 174 -23.57 -10.13 -5.80
N VAL A 175 -23.64 -8.79 -5.83
CA VAL A 175 -24.17 -8.02 -6.98
C VAL A 175 -23.40 -8.34 -8.26
N TRP A 176 -22.07 -8.37 -8.20
CA TRP A 176 -21.24 -8.72 -9.37
C TRP A 176 -21.53 -10.14 -9.89
N ARG A 177 -21.64 -11.13 -8.99
CA ARG A 177 -21.96 -12.52 -9.35
C ARG A 177 -23.32 -12.65 -10.02
N LEU A 178 -24.32 -11.91 -9.54
CA LEU A 178 -25.66 -11.91 -10.12
C LEU A 178 -25.66 -11.26 -11.51
N SER A 179 -25.00 -10.12 -11.67
CA SER A 179 -24.88 -9.40 -12.95
C SER A 179 -24.13 -10.21 -14.01
N HIS A 180 -23.09 -10.95 -13.62
CA HIS A 180 -22.27 -11.74 -14.56
C HIS A 180 -22.57 -13.25 -14.54
N ARG A 181 -23.75 -13.66 -14.04
CA ARG A 181 -24.09 -15.07 -13.81
C ARG A 181 -23.90 -15.97 -15.04
N THR A 182 -24.24 -15.47 -16.23
CA THR A 182 -24.21 -16.23 -17.48
C THR A 182 -22.80 -16.62 -17.90
N ARG A 183 -21.81 -15.73 -17.69
CA ARG A 183 -20.41 -15.94 -18.09
C ARG A 183 -19.51 -16.38 -16.93
N LEU A 184 -20.07 -16.64 -15.76
CA LEU A 184 -19.32 -16.93 -14.54
C LEU A 184 -18.59 -18.28 -14.63
N GLN A 185 -19.20 -19.29 -15.27
CA GLN A 185 -18.57 -20.61 -15.44
C GLN A 185 -17.34 -20.54 -16.35
N GLU A 186 -17.47 -19.88 -17.50
CA GLU A 186 -16.35 -19.63 -18.42
C GLU A 186 -15.24 -18.82 -17.75
N PHE A 187 -15.61 -17.80 -16.96
CA PHE A 187 -14.67 -17.01 -16.17
C PHE A 187 -13.88 -17.88 -15.18
N ASN A 188 -14.54 -18.76 -14.43
CA ASN A 188 -13.88 -19.64 -13.47
C ASN A 188 -12.92 -20.64 -14.15
N ILE A 189 -13.31 -21.20 -15.30
CA ILE A 189 -12.44 -22.10 -16.09
C ILE A 189 -11.19 -21.34 -16.56
N LYS A 190 -11.36 -20.12 -17.08
CA LYS A 190 -10.23 -19.27 -17.48
C LYS A 190 -9.38 -18.82 -16.31
N GLU A 191 -9.97 -18.53 -15.16
CA GLU A 191 -9.24 -18.16 -13.95
C GLU A 191 -8.33 -19.29 -13.47
N ARG A 192 -8.83 -20.53 -13.45
CA ARG A 192 -8.02 -21.72 -13.17
C ARG A 192 -6.89 -21.88 -14.19
N GLY A 193 -7.20 -21.79 -15.48
CA GLY A 193 -6.21 -21.88 -16.55
C GLY A 193 -5.20 -20.73 -16.57
N PHE A 194 -5.53 -19.58 -16.02
CA PHE A 194 -4.59 -18.48 -15.78
C PHE A 194 -3.68 -18.80 -14.59
N PHE A 195 -4.24 -19.28 -13.49
CA PHE A 195 -3.49 -19.66 -12.30
C PHE A 195 -2.47 -20.77 -12.58
N GLU A 196 -2.84 -21.80 -13.35
CA GLU A 196 -1.90 -22.84 -13.78
C GLU A 196 -0.75 -22.28 -14.63
N ARG A 197 -1.03 -21.30 -15.49
CA ARG A 197 0.01 -20.60 -16.27
C ARG A 197 0.96 -19.81 -15.39
N ILE A 198 0.45 -19.12 -14.36
CA ILE A 198 1.29 -18.41 -13.38
C ILE A 198 2.14 -19.40 -12.60
N LYS A 199 1.53 -20.47 -12.07
CA LYS A 199 2.22 -21.52 -11.32
C LYS A 199 3.35 -22.18 -12.12
N LYS A 200 3.18 -22.39 -13.42
CA LYS A 200 4.19 -22.95 -14.31
C LYS A 200 5.39 -22.01 -14.55
N HIS A 201 5.16 -20.70 -14.60
CA HIS A 201 6.19 -19.72 -14.99
C HIS A 201 6.76 -18.90 -13.83
N ARG A 202 6.21 -19.04 -12.62
CA ARG A 202 6.72 -18.35 -11.42
C ARG A 202 8.12 -18.86 -11.09
N VAL A 203 8.98 -17.94 -10.66
CA VAL A 203 10.31 -18.27 -10.17
C VAL A 203 10.30 -18.58 -8.68
N ASN A 204 11.24 -19.43 -8.25
CA ASN A 204 11.47 -19.72 -6.83
C ASN A 204 12.08 -18.49 -6.11
N PRO A 205 11.48 -18.01 -5.00
CA PRO A 205 11.91 -16.80 -4.32
C PRO A 205 13.20 -16.97 -3.51
N SER A 206 13.69 -18.19 -3.31
CA SER A 206 14.86 -18.50 -2.46
C SER A 206 16.20 -17.90 -2.92
N GLY A 207 16.24 -17.25 -4.09
CA GLY A 207 17.43 -16.55 -4.62
C GLY A 207 17.28 -15.03 -4.66
N ALA A 208 16.31 -14.47 -3.92
CA ALA A 208 16.13 -13.04 -3.81
C ALA A 208 17.33 -12.40 -3.12
N SER A 209 17.80 -11.26 -3.63
CA SER A 209 18.79 -10.43 -2.95
C SER A 209 18.33 -8.98 -2.94
N THR A 210 18.89 -8.14 -2.07
CA THR A 210 18.57 -6.71 -2.01
C THR A 210 18.76 -6.01 -3.37
N ASN A 211 19.72 -6.47 -4.17
CA ASN A 211 19.99 -5.93 -5.51
C ASN A 211 19.13 -6.58 -6.63
N ASN A 212 18.42 -7.65 -6.33
CA ASN A 212 17.51 -8.35 -7.26
C ASN A 212 16.24 -8.78 -6.51
N PRO A 213 15.29 -7.86 -6.29
CA PRO A 213 14.04 -8.19 -5.61
C PRO A 213 13.22 -9.20 -6.43
N VAL A 214 12.44 -10.03 -5.73
CA VAL A 214 11.60 -11.04 -6.38
C VAL A 214 10.49 -10.35 -7.17
N PRO A 215 10.30 -10.69 -8.46
CA PRO A 215 9.14 -10.22 -9.21
C PRO A 215 7.84 -10.77 -8.58
N ASP A 216 6.70 -10.12 -8.87
CA ASP A 216 5.38 -10.51 -8.35
C ASP A 216 5.15 -12.03 -8.43
N TYR A 217 5.18 -12.71 -7.29
CA TYR A 217 5.17 -14.17 -7.21
C TYR A 217 3.81 -14.77 -7.63
N TYR A 218 2.73 -14.04 -7.40
CA TYR A 218 1.36 -14.49 -7.64
C TYR A 218 0.74 -13.92 -8.92
N GLY A 219 1.41 -12.98 -9.58
CA GLY A 219 0.86 -12.28 -10.74
C GLY A 219 -0.36 -11.42 -10.39
N GLU A 220 -0.41 -10.91 -9.16
CA GLU A 220 -1.51 -10.07 -8.66
C GLU A 220 -1.73 -8.83 -9.53
N LYS A 221 -0.63 -8.27 -10.08
CA LYS A 221 -0.62 -7.07 -10.90
C LYS A 221 -0.88 -7.34 -12.39
N VAL A 222 -1.04 -8.61 -12.79
CA VAL A 222 -1.36 -8.98 -14.17
C VAL A 222 -2.84 -8.70 -14.45
N GLY A 223 -3.11 -7.50 -14.97
CA GLY A 223 -4.45 -7.04 -15.35
C GLY A 223 -4.71 -6.97 -16.87
N SER A 224 -3.79 -7.47 -17.70
CA SER A 224 -3.93 -7.51 -19.16
C SER A 224 -2.97 -8.50 -19.79
N VAL A 225 -3.18 -8.85 -21.07
CA VAL A 225 -2.25 -9.71 -21.82
C VAL A 225 -0.87 -9.07 -21.95
N ALA A 226 -0.80 -7.76 -22.16
CA ALA A 226 0.47 -7.04 -22.19
C ALA A 226 1.17 -7.08 -20.82
N GLY A 227 0.41 -6.94 -19.72
CA GLY A 227 0.92 -7.11 -18.37
C GLY A 227 1.47 -8.51 -18.12
N TYR A 228 0.81 -9.55 -18.63
CA TYR A 228 1.29 -10.93 -18.53
C TYR A 228 2.61 -11.14 -19.26
N ARG A 229 2.77 -10.56 -20.46
CA ARG A 229 4.03 -10.63 -21.22
C ARG A 229 5.18 -9.91 -20.48
N ARG A 230 4.91 -8.77 -19.85
CA ARG A 230 5.90 -8.06 -19.01
C ARG A 230 6.29 -8.91 -17.81
N TRP A 231 5.30 -9.44 -17.11
CA TRP A 231 5.52 -10.35 -15.99
C TRP A 231 6.40 -11.55 -16.36
N LEU A 232 6.16 -12.20 -17.51
CA LEU A 232 7.01 -13.30 -18.00
C LEU A 232 8.46 -12.85 -18.26
N LYS A 233 8.67 -11.62 -18.76
CA LYS A 233 10.01 -11.07 -18.94
C LYS A 233 10.69 -10.84 -17.60
N ASP A 234 9.95 -10.35 -16.60
CA ASP A 234 10.48 -10.11 -15.25
C ASP A 234 10.90 -11.42 -14.58
N GLN A 235 10.09 -12.49 -14.73
CA GLN A 235 10.45 -13.84 -14.26
C GLN A 235 11.75 -14.34 -14.93
N ARG A 236 11.86 -14.22 -16.26
CA ARG A 236 13.08 -14.63 -17.00
C ARG A 236 14.30 -13.78 -16.62
N ALA A 237 14.11 -12.47 -16.44
CA ALA A 237 15.17 -11.56 -16.03
C ALA A 237 15.69 -11.93 -14.65
N PHE A 238 14.81 -12.25 -13.70
CA PHE A 238 15.22 -12.72 -12.38
C PHE A 238 16.02 -14.04 -12.45
N ASN A 239 15.57 -15.01 -13.24
CA ASN A 239 16.31 -16.26 -13.45
C ASN A 239 17.69 -16.02 -14.07
N ARG A 240 17.79 -15.12 -15.05
CA ARG A 240 19.08 -14.76 -15.67
C ARG A 240 20.03 -14.11 -14.68
N LYS A 241 19.50 -13.22 -13.83
CA LYS A 241 20.28 -12.56 -12.77
C LYS A 241 20.78 -13.55 -11.70
N ARG A 242 20.01 -14.60 -11.41
CA ARG A 242 20.40 -15.68 -10.49
C ARG A 242 21.44 -16.64 -11.09
N GLY A 243 21.33 -16.94 -12.38
CA GLY A 243 22.16 -17.92 -13.08
C GLY A 243 23.50 -17.41 -13.61
N GLY A 244 23.87 -16.15 -13.37
CA GLY A 244 25.18 -15.60 -13.73
C GLY A 244 25.47 -15.38 -15.23
N ASN A 245 24.72 -16.00 -16.15
CA ASN A 245 24.90 -15.80 -17.60
C ASN A 245 24.27 -14.49 -18.08
N TYR A 246 24.98 -13.38 -17.87
CA TYR A 246 24.81 -12.19 -18.71
C TYR A 246 25.67 -12.42 -19.95
N PRO A 247 25.10 -12.51 -21.17
CA PRO A 247 25.92 -12.31 -22.35
C PRO A 247 26.47 -10.90 -22.24
N SER A 248 27.76 -10.78 -21.93
CA SER A 248 28.54 -9.56 -22.08
C SER A 248 28.45 -9.18 -23.54
N THR A 249 27.63 -8.17 -23.84
CA THR A 249 27.64 -7.49 -25.13
C THR A 249 28.97 -6.75 -25.21
N VAL A 250 29.95 -7.41 -25.83
CA VAL A 250 31.10 -6.75 -26.46
C VAL A 250 30.60 -6.07 -27.72
#